data_AF-A0AAN7XE34-F1
#
_entry.id   AF-A0AAN7XE34-F1
#
_cell.length_a   1.000
_cell.length_b   1.000
_cell.length_c   1.000
_cell.angle_alpha   90.00
_cell.angle_beta   90.00
_cell.angle_gamma   90.00
#
_symmetry.space_group_name_H-M   'P 1'
#
loop_
_entity.id
_entity.type
_entity.pdbx_description
1 polymer ?
#
loop_
_entity_poly.entity_id
_entity_poly.type
_entity_poly.pdbx_seq_one_letter_code
_entity_poly.pdbx_strand_id
1 'polypeptide(L)'
;MTSSEPTGTRDAMAESPEKMLQKLLAVPGHEPSLVNDLLLLRPEADSRTYPGERTGNRHVMFFHGDIQNFEEEMSLQPDGAPWLSWSLEQVALTLGHRFPDRHVWVVRASRMHLHKFSCYVNFVDSNMFGAPEHAPYSADCGAFRHLRALLSHGMQRANLPDPVQPQGGDDSIPSGFSLTLVGFSKGCVVLNQIVYELAGARADPDMCHFVRSISDLYWLDGGHPGGSETWVTNKRVLKELASSGVSIHAHVTPYEVCDPMRAWVGREHALFIKTLEDLGACPSKKLHFEGEPPSIQSHFRVIQEF
;
A
#
# COMPACT_ATOMS: atom_id res chain seq x y z
N MET A 1 29.91 -24.46 54.14
CA MET A 1 30.16 -23.39 53.15
C MET A 1 30.09 -23.99 51.78
N THR A 2 28.93 -23.86 51.12
CA THR A 2 28.75 -24.09 49.68
C THR A 2 27.47 -23.35 49.31
N SER A 3 27.61 -22.06 48.97
CA SER A 3 26.54 -21.23 48.44
C SER A 3 26.41 -21.48 46.95
N SER A 4 25.24 -21.96 46.53
CA SER A 4 24.82 -22.03 45.14
C SER A 4 24.42 -20.64 44.64
N GLU A 5 25.12 -20.14 43.62
CA GLU A 5 24.71 -18.95 42.87
C GLU A 5 23.57 -19.30 41.90
N PRO A 6 22.54 -18.45 41.76
CA PRO A 6 21.51 -18.65 40.76
C PRO A 6 21.98 -18.14 39.39
N THR A 7 21.84 -19.00 38.39
CA THR A 7 22.05 -18.70 36.98
C THR A 7 20.98 -17.70 36.53
N GLY A 8 21.40 -16.46 36.25
CA GLY A 8 20.54 -15.43 35.67
C GLY A 8 20.18 -15.77 34.23
N THR A 9 18.91 -16.06 33.98
CA THR A 9 18.30 -16.01 32.65
C THR A 9 18.42 -14.58 32.11
N ARG A 10 19.16 -14.42 31.01
CA ARG A 10 19.14 -13.19 30.22
C ARG A 10 17.78 -13.07 29.55
N ASP A 11 16.92 -12.21 30.08
CA ASP A 11 15.77 -11.71 29.34
C ASP A 11 16.26 -11.03 28.06
N ALA A 12 15.96 -11.64 26.91
CA ALA A 12 16.05 -10.97 25.63
C ALA A 12 14.98 -9.88 25.62
N MET A 13 15.36 -8.64 25.95
CA MET A 13 14.49 -7.49 25.78
C MET A 13 14.10 -7.40 24.30
N ALA A 14 12.85 -7.76 23.99
CA ALA A 14 12.26 -7.46 22.69
C ALA A 14 12.35 -5.94 22.49
N GLU A 15 12.97 -5.49 21.40
CA GLU A 15 12.98 -4.08 21.07
C GLU A 15 11.54 -3.58 20.91
N SER A 16 11.25 -2.39 21.42
CA SER A 16 9.91 -1.80 21.27
C SER A 16 9.60 -1.65 19.78
N PRO A 17 8.39 -1.99 19.30
CA PRO A 17 8.03 -1.93 17.88
C PRO A 17 8.32 -0.57 17.22
N GLU A 18 8.22 0.52 17.98
CA GLU A 18 8.57 1.87 17.53
C GLU A 18 10.04 2.05 17.15
N LYS A 19 10.96 1.26 17.71
CA LYS A 19 12.40 1.28 17.34
C LYS A 19 12.67 0.65 15.99
N MET A 20 11.74 -0.14 15.46
CA MET A 20 11.86 -0.78 14.15
C MET A 20 11.37 0.10 13.00
N LEU A 21 10.73 1.23 13.32
CA LEU A 21 10.27 2.20 12.34
C LEU A 21 11.42 3.11 11.89
N GLN A 22 11.63 3.17 10.57
CA GLN A 22 12.60 4.04 9.95
C GLN A 22 11.91 4.97 8.95
N LYS A 23 11.95 6.27 9.22
CA LYS A 23 11.49 7.32 8.31
C LYS A 23 12.59 7.65 7.30
N LEU A 24 12.27 7.58 6.01
CA LEU A 24 13.15 7.93 4.89
C LEU A 24 12.53 9.10 4.14
N LEU A 25 13.19 10.25 4.17
CA LEU A 25 12.68 11.47 3.54
C LEU A 25 13.14 11.58 2.08
N ALA A 26 12.28 12.15 1.24
CA ALA A 26 12.55 12.47 -0.15
C ALA A 26 13.24 11.34 -0.93
N VAL A 27 12.66 10.14 -0.89
CA VAL A 27 13.14 8.98 -1.66
C VAL A 27 12.70 9.17 -3.12
N PRO A 28 13.64 9.21 -4.09
CA PRO A 28 13.31 9.40 -5.49
C PRO A 28 12.64 8.16 -6.05
N GLY A 29 11.68 8.36 -6.93
CA GLY A 29 11.17 7.30 -7.79
C GLY A 29 11.84 7.33 -9.16
N HIS A 30 11.03 7.29 -10.23
CA HIS A 30 11.57 7.12 -11.59
C HIS A 30 12.40 8.33 -12.02
N GLU A 31 11.88 9.53 -11.78
CA GLU A 31 12.61 10.78 -11.96
C GLU A 31 13.19 11.24 -10.62
N PRO A 32 14.45 11.74 -10.58
CA PRO A 32 15.07 12.18 -9.32
C PRO A 32 14.32 13.30 -8.59
N SER A 33 13.55 14.12 -9.31
CA SER A 33 12.70 15.19 -8.78
C SER A 33 11.39 14.68 -8.17
N LEU A 34 10.92 13.50 -8.60
CA LEU A 34 9.68 12.89 -8.11
C LEU A 34 9.98 12.07 -6.87
N VAL A 35 9.79 12.68 -5.72
CA VAL A 35 10.12 12.09 -4.42
C VAL A 35 8.89 11.79 -3.56
N ASN A 36 8.99 10.75 -2.74
CA ASN A 36 8.05 10.44 -1.68
C ASN A 36 8.79 10.23 -0.36
N ASP A 37 8.16 10.57 0.76
CA ASP A 37 8.62 10.11 2.07
C ASP A 37 8.10 8.71 2.31
N LEU A 38 8.95 7.83 2.85
CA LEU A 38 8.63 6.46 3.18
C LEU A 38 8.78 6.23 4.68
N LEU A 39 7.93 5.40 5.24
CA LEU A 39 8.12 4.81 6.56
C LEU A 39 8.28 3.31 6.40
N LEU A 40 9.41 2.78 6.85
CA LEU A 40 9.71 1.35 6.83
C LEU A 40 9.53 0.77 8.23
N LEU A 41 8.71 -0.27 8.37
CA LEU A 41 8.73 -1.18 9.51
C LEU A 41 9.39 -2.50 9.06
N ARG A 42 10.44 -2.90 9.78
CA ARG A 42 11.10 -4.20 9.57
C ARG A 42 10.30 -5.34 10.22
N PRO A 43 10.36 -6.57 9.69
CA PRO A 43 9.71 -7.72 10.32
C PRO A 43 10.40 -8.07 11.66
N GLU A 44 9.63 -8.50 12.66
CA GLU A 44 10.18 -8.90 13.97
C GLU A 44 11.19 -10.07 13.87
N ALA A 45 11.03 -10.90 12.84
CA ALA A 45 11.83 -12.09 12.58
C ALA A 45 13.32 -11.81 12.32
N ASP A 46 13.70 -10.59 11.93
CA ASP A 46 15.12 -10.22 11.72
C ASP A 46 15.97 -10.37 13.00
N SER A 47 15.33 -10.45 14.18
CA SER A 47 16.00 -10.64 15.48
C SER A 47 16.24 -12.11 15.89
N ARG A 48 15.64 -13.10 15.20
CA ARG A 48 15.60 -14.51 15.65
C ARG A 48 16.12 -15.54 14.65
N THR A 49 16.56 -15.15 13.47
CA THR A 49 17.00 -16.10 12.44
C THR A 49 18.40 -16.67 12.72
N TYR A 50 18.50 -17.99 12.68
CA TYR A 50 19.78 -18.70 12.64
C TYR A 50 20.53 -18.37 11.33
N PRO A 51 21.88 -18.39 11.32
CA PRO A 51 22.63 -18.15 10.09
C PRO A 51 22.34 -19.28 9.07
N GLY A 52 21.54 -18.98 8.05
CA GLY A 52 21.24 -19.90 6.94
C GLY A 52 19.78 -19.88 6.44
N GLU A 53 18.82 -19.45 7.27
CA GLU A 53 17.44 -19.22 6.82
C GLU A 53 17.34 -17.83 6.20
N ARG A 54 17.22 -17.76 4.87
CA ARG A 54 16.95 -16.52 4.15
C ARG A 54 15.63 -15.95 4.66
N THR A 55 15.67 -14.85 5.41
CA THR A 55 14.48 -14.03 5.65
C THR A 55 13.94 -13.63 4.26
N GLY A 56 12.70 -14.01 3.97
CA GLY A 56 12.14 -13.84 2.64
C GLY A 56 12.12 -12.36 2.25
N ASN A 57 12.53 -12.03 1.02
CA ASN A 57 12.52 -10.69 0.44
C ASN A 57 11.07 -10.26 0.12
N ARG A 58 10.23 -10.18 1.16
CA ARG A 58 8.77 -10.00 1.06
C ARG A 58 8.39 -8.62 1.57
N HIS A 59 7.61 -7.93 0.77
CA HIS A 59 7.31 -6.52 0.95
C HIS A 59 5.79 -6.27 0.91
N VAL A 60 5.36 -5.30 1.69
CA VAL A 60 4.03 -4.69 1.61
C VAL A 60 4.22 -3.20 1.38
N MET A 61 3.63 -2.64 0.33
CA MET A 61 3.56 -1.19 0.14
C MET A 61 2.13 -0.72 0.36
N PHE A 62 1.98 0.20 1.32
CA PHE A 62 0.72 0.79 1.74
C PHE A 62 0.62 2.24 1.28
N PHE A 63 -0.51 2.58 0.65
CA PHE A 63 -0.90 3.93 0.25
C PHE A 63 -2.07 4.38 1.11
N HIS A 64 -1.86 5.43 1.90
CA HIS A 64 -2.80 5.95 2.87
C HIS A 64 -3.95 6.77 2.28
N GLY A 65 -4.95 7.03 3.12
CA GLY A 65 -6.13 7.84 2.83
C GLY A 65 -5.95 9.31 3.17
N ASP A 66 -7.00 10.08 2.90
CA ASP A 66 -7.13 11.46 3.39
C ASP A 66 -7.06 11.50 4.93
N ILE A 67 -6.72 12.66 5.50
CA ILE A 67 -6.45 12.93 6.93
C ILE A 67 -5.16 12.29 7.45
N GLN A 68 -4.79 11.10 6.99
CA GLN A 68 -3.58 10.41 7.46
C GLN A 68 -2.31 11.13 7.01
N ASN A 69 -1.37 11.29 7.93
CA ASN A 69 -0.04 11.85 7.71
C ASN A 69 0.87 11.36 8.85
N PHE A 70 2.14 11.78 8.85
CA PHE A 70 3.02 11.52 9.99
C PHE A 70 2.40 12.09 11.27
N GLU A 71 2.57 11.38 12.38
CA GLU A 71 1.99 11.75 13.67
C GLU A 71 2.32 13.19 14.07
N GLU A 72 3.58 13.59 13.88
CA GLU A 72 4.06 14.95 14.14
C GLU A 72 3.27 16.01 13.35
N GLU A 73 2.99 15.75 12.07
CA GLU A 73 2.23 16.65 11.21
C GLU A 73 0.75 16.69 11.60
N MET A 74 0.16 15.52 11.87
CA MET A 74 -1.25 15.42 12.26
C MET A 74 -1.53 16.11 13.59
N SER A 75 -0.60 16.03 14.55
CA SER A 75 -0.75 16.60 15.89
C SER A 75 -0.88 18.13 15.89
N LEU A 76 -0.35 18.78 14.85
CA LEU A 76 -0.37 20.23 14.67
C LEU A 76 -1.67 20.73 14.02
N GLN A 77 -2.52 19.84 13.50
CA GLN A 77 -3.72 20.20 12.74
C GLN A 77 -4.99 19.88 13.55
N PRO A 78 -5.94 20.83 13.72
CA PRO A 78 -7.20 20.58 14.43
C PRO A 78 -8.01 19.42 13.84
N ASP A 79 -7.98 19.28 12.52
CA ASP A 79 -8.71 18.22 11.80
C ASP A 79 -7.97 16.87 11.83
N GLY A 80 -6.66 16.85 12.13
CA GLY A 80 -5.82 15.66 12.17
C GLY A 80 -5.63 15.08 13.57
N ALA A 81 -5.51 15.93 14.60
CA ALA A 81 -5.25 15.53 15.97
C ALA A 81 -6.25 14.52 16.57
N PRO A 82 -7.56 14.54 16.26
CA PRO A 82 -8.49 13.49 16.71
C PRO A 82 -8.20 12.10 16.14
N TRP A 83 -7.36 12.00 15.11
CA TRP A 83 -7.11 10.79 14.32
C TRP A 83 -5.68 10.24 14.47
N LEU A 84 -4.95 10.64 15.52
CA LEU A 84 -3.55 10.20 15.72
C LEU A 84 -3.40 8.68 15.83
N SER A 85 -4.43 7.94 16.26
CA SER A 85 -4.44 6.47 16.23
C SER A 85 -4.38 5.87 14.82
N TRP A 86 -4.50 6.71 13.78
CA TRP A 86 -4.43 6.37 12.37
C TRP A 86 -3.30 7.10 11.65
N SER A 87 -2.31 7.64 12.39
CA SER A 87 -1.07 8.16 11.81
C SER A 87 -0.35 7.10 10.99
N LEU A 88 0.53 7.53 10.09
CA LEU A 88 1.29 6.60 9.25
C LEU A 88 2.12 5.63 10.09
N GLU A 89 2.62 6.08 11.24
CA GLU A 89 3.30 5.25 12.23
C GLU A 89 2.37 4.16 12.82
N GLN A 90 1.17 4.53 13.29
CA GLN A 90 0.23 3.56 13.87
C GLN A 90 -0.30 2.56 12.82
N VAL A 91 -0.48 3.00 11.58
CA VAL A 91 -0.86 2.13 10.46
C VAL A 91 0.26 1.15 10.13
N ALA A 92 1.51 1.59 10.08
CA ALA A 92 2.64 0.71 9.84
C ALA A 92 2.69 -0.43 10.89
N LEU A 93 2.49 -0.10 12.17
CA LEU A 93 2.42 -1.09 13.25
C LEU A 93 1.24 -2.06 13.09
N THR A 94 0.05 -1.54 12.75
CA THR A 94 -1.13 -2.37 12.47
C THR A 94 -0.87 -3.37 11.35
N LEU A 95 -0.27 -2.91 10.24
CA LEU A 95 0.10 -3.77 9.12
C LEU A 95 1.22 -4.75 9.46
N GLY A 96 2.16 -4.37 10.34
CA GLY A 96 3.20 -5.25 10.85
C GLY A 96 2.62 -6.48 11.56
N HIS A 97 1.58 -6.32 12.38
CA HIS A 97 0.88 -7.45 12.99
C HIS A 97 0.19 -8.35 11.96
N ARG A 98 -0.35 -7.77 10.88
CA ARG A 98 -1.02 -8.51 9.80
C ARG A 98 -0.05 -9.26 8.89
N PHE A 99 1.16 -8.72 8.73
CA PHE A 99 2.22 -9.22 7.86
C PHE A 99 3.56 -9.35 8.63
N PRO A 100 3.63 -10.22 9.66
CA PRO A 100 4.74 -10.24 10.63
C PRO A 100 6.09 -10.66 10.02
N ASP A 101 6.07 -11.28 8.85
CA ASP A 101 7.23 -11.81 8.14
C ASP A 101 7.60 -10.98 6.90
N ARG A 102 7.14 -9.72 6.82
CA ARG A 102 7.35 -8.81 5.69
C ARG A 102 7.84 -7.45 6.11
N HIS A 103 8.59 -6.80 5.21
CA HIS A 103 8.90 -5.38 5.31
C HIS A 103 7.68 -4.55 4.93
N VAL A 104 7.16 -3.74 5.85
CA VAL A 104 6.02 -2.86 5.59
C VAL A 104 6.53 -1.46 5.25
N TRP A 105 6.13 -0.97 4.09
CA TRP A 105 6.45 0.36 3.57
C TRP A 105 5.18 1.18 3.52
N VAL A 106 5.10 2.26 4.28
CA VAL A 106 4.03 3.24 4.14
C VAL A 106 4.54 4.37 3.27
N VAL A 107 3.89 4.58 2.11
CA VAL A 107 4.22 5.63 1.16
C VAL A 107 3.39 6.85 1.48
N ARG A 108 4.03 7.92 1.94
CA ARG A 108 3.34 9.22 2.08
C ARG A 108 3.04 9.79 0.70
N ALA A 109 1.81 10.25 0.47
CA ALA A 109 1.47 11.03 -0.71
C ALA A 109 2.44 12.22 -0.87
N SER A 110 2.93 12.47 -2.08
CA SER A 110 3.96 13.50 -2.31
C SER A 110 3.45 14.92 -2.00
N ARG A 111 2.14 15.12 -1.97
CA ARG A 111 1.48 16.35 -1.53
C ARG A 111 0.28 16.06 -0.66
N MET A 112 0.16 16.78 0.46
CA MET A 112 -1.02 16.84 1.33
C MET A 112 -1.71 18.20 1.16
N HIS A 113 -2.74 18.28 0.32
CA HIS A 113 -3.48 19.53 0.09
C HIS A 113 -4.35 19.88 1.30
N LEU A 114 -4.27 21.13 1.78
CA LEU A 114 -4.93 21.60 3.00
C LEU A 114 -4.66 20.73 4.24
N HIS A 115 -3.48 20.10 4.30
CA HIS A 115 -3.10 19.14 5.35
C HIS A 115 -4.07 17.96 5.54
N LYS A 116 -4.92 17.69 4.55
CA LYS A 116 -6.02 16.72 4.63
C LYS A 116 -6.09 15.82 3.42
N PHE A 117 -6.10 16.38 2.22
CA PHE A 117 -6.32 15.61 1.00
C PHE A 117 -5.00 15.06 0.47
N SER A 118 -4.89 13.74 0.39
CA SER A 118 -3.73 13.08 -0.18
C SER A 118 -3.74 13.20 -1.70
N CYS A 119 -2.62 13.62 -2.27
CA CYS A 119 -2.44 13.74 -3.71
C CYS A 119 -1.25 12.88 -4.15
N TYR A 120 -1.54 11.80 -4.87
CA TYR A 120 -0.55 10.85 -5.40
C TYR A 120 -0.04 11.27 -6.78
N VAL A 121 0.36 12.54 -6.94
CA VAL A 121 0.71 13.12 -8.26
C VAL A 121 1.91 12.45 -8.93
N ASN A 122 2.76 11.75 -8.17
CA ASN A 122 3.88 10.98 -8.73
C ASN A 122 3.44 9.64 -9.34
N PHE A 123 2.22 9.18 -9.05
CA PHE A 123 1.66 7.92 -9.53
C PHE A 123 0.53 8.15 -10.53
N VAL A 124 -0.33 9.13 -10.29
CA VAL A 124 -1.52 9.38 -11.09
C VAL A 124 -1.78 10.89 -11.22
N ASP A 125 -2.07 11.32 -12.45
CA ASP A 125 -2.52 12.68 -12.70
C ASP A 125 -3.80 12.95 -11.92
N SER A 126 -3.91 14.15 -11.35
CA SER A 126 -5.06 14.46 -10.52
C SER A 126 -5.32 15.95 -10.40
N ASN A 127 -6.57 16.28 -10.08
CA ASN A 127 -6.96 17.65 -9.79
C ASN A 127 -6.36 18.13 -8.44
N MET A 128 -6.68 19.37 -8.05
CA MET A 128 -6.16 19.99 -6.83
C MET A 128 -6.44 19.17 -5.55
N PHE A 129 -7.57 18.47 -5.50
CA PHE A 129 -8.00 17.64 -4.37
C PHE A 129 -7.58 16.18 -4.52
N GLY A 130 -6.75 15.84 -5.51
CA GLY A 130 -6.29 14.48 -5.75
C GLY A 130 -7.36 13.54 -6.29
N ALA A 131 -8.39 14.05 -6.99
CA ALA A 131 -9.26 13.16 -7.78
C ALA A 131 -8.50 12.76 -9.06
N PRO A 132 -8.42 11.46 -9.37
CA PRO A 132 -7.52 10.95 -10.41
C PRO A 132 -8.07 11.22 -11.82
N GLU A 133 -7.15 11.29 -12.77
CA GLU A 133 -7.39 11.07 -14.20
C GLU A 133 -6.50 9.92 -14.62
N HIS A 134 -7.10 8.76 -14.91
CA HIS A 134 -6.34 7.55 -15.17
C HIS A 134 -5.85 7.46 -16.62
N ALA A 135 -4.58 7.08 -16.78
CA ALA A 135 -3.94 6.96 -18.08
C ALA A 135 -3.43 5.53 -18.35
N PRO A 136 -3.35 5.08 -19.61
CA PRO A 136 -2.65 3.85 -19.98
C PRO A 136 -1.15 3.92 -19.68
N TYR A 137 -0.49 2.76 -19.74
CA TYR A 137 0.95 2.62 -19.55
C TYR A 137 1.79 3.47 -20.52
N SER A 138 2.87 4.03 -19.99
CA SER A 138 3.95 4.67 -20.75
C SER A 138 5.28 3.98 -20.47
N ALA A 139 6.09 3.79 -21.51
CA ALA A 139 7.43 3.23 -21.38
C ALA A 139 8.47 4.25 -20.88
N ASP A 140 8.09 5.48 -20.56
CA ASP A 140 9.03 6.50 -20.08
C ASP A 140 8.59 7.09 -18.72
N CYS A 141 7.36 6.83 -18.27
CA CYS A 141 6.81 7.37 -17.02
C CYS A 141 5.68 6.47 -16.51
N GLY A 142 5.02 6.86 -15.41
CA GLY A 142 3.84 6.17 -14.89
C GLY A 142 4.06 5.44 -13.57
N ALA A 143 2.97 4.92 -13.02
CA ALA A 143 2.89 4.37 -11.68
C ALA A 143 3.84 3.18 -11.48
N PHE A 144 3.95 2.26 -12.44
CA PHE A 144 4.85 1.11 -12.30
C PHE A 144 6.33 1.50 -12.24
N ARG A 145 6.76 2.43 -13.11
CA ARG A 145 8.15 2.91 -13.14
C ARG A 145 8.48 3.65 -11.86
N HIS A 146 7.57 4.51 -11.41
CA HIS A 146 7.73 5.23 -10.16
C HIS A 146 7.77 4.27 -8.96
N LEU A 147 6.83 3.32 -8.87
CA LEU A 147 6.75 2.31 -7.81
C LEU A 147 8.05 1.49 -7.69
N ARG A 148 8.52 0.93 -8.81
CA ARG A 148 9.72 0.11 -8.86
C ARG A 148 10.96 0.87 -8.40
N ALA A 149 11.17 2.07 -8.95
CA ALA A 149 12.31 2.90 -8.61
C ALA A 149 12.24 3.38 -7.15
N LEU A 150 11.04 3.78 -6.68
CA LEU A 150 10.83 4.23 -5.30
C LEU A 150 11.15 3.12 -4.29
N LEU A 151 10.68 1.90 -4.55
CA LEU A 151 10.98 0.75 -3.71
C LEU A 151 12.48 0.41 -3.75
N SER A 152 13.08 0.36 -4.94
CA SER A 152 14.53 0.14 -5.11
C SER A 152 15.35 1.13 -4.28
N HIS A 153 15.13 2.43 -4.46
CA HIS A 153 15.85 3.47 -3.73
C HIS A 153 15.53 3.45 -2.23
N GLY A 154 14.30 3.11 -1.85
CA GLY A 154 13.91 2.90 -0.46
C GLY A 154 14.69 1.78 0.20
N MET A 155 14.75 0.60 -0.44
CA MET A 155 15.53 -0.56 0.02
C MET A 155 17.01 -0.22 0.18
N GLN A 156 17.59 0.48 -0.81
CA GLN A 156 18.99 0.93 -0.76
C GLN A 156 19.25 1.89 0.42
N ARG A 157 18.41 2.91 0.60
CA ARG A 157 18.56 3.88 1.71
C ARG A 157 18.32 3.25 3.09
N ALA A 158 17.50 2.21 3.15
CA ALA A 158 17.28 1.41 4.35
C ALA A 158 18.38 0.36 4.61
N ASN A 159 19.37 0.24 3.71
CA ASN A 159 20.40 -0.81 3.73
C ASN A 159 19.81 -2.23 3.83
N LEU A 160 18.70 -2.49 3.13
CA LEU A 160 18.15 -3.84 3.05
C LEU A 160 18.99 -4.73 2.12
N PRO A 161 19.14 -6.03 2.43
CA PRO A 161 19.80 -6.96 1.53
C PRO A 161 19.00 -7.13 0.24
N ASP A 162 19.71 -7.47 -0.84
CA ASP A 162 19.13 -7.83 -2.14
C ASP A 162 18.05 -6.83 -2.63
N PRO A 163 18.38 -5.55 -2.87
CA PRO A 163 17.42 -4.58 -3.38
C PRO A 163 16.98 -4.91 -4.82
N VAL A 164 15.69 -4.73 -5.11
CA VAL A 164 15.20 -4.65 -6.49
C VAL A 164 15.96 -3.54 -7.20
N GLN A 165 16.38 -3.78 -8.45
CA GLN A 165 17.04 -2.74 -9.24
C GLN A 165 16.00 -1.77 -9.83
N PRO A 166 16.32 -0.47 -9.96
CA PRO A 166 15.35 0.53 -10.38
C PRO A 166 14.87 0.34 -11.82
N GLN A 167 15.66 -0.34 -12.67
CA GLN A 167 15.36 -0.67 -14.07
C GLN A 167 15.99 -2.03 -14.44
N GLY A 168 15.51 -2.68 -15.50
CA GLY A 168 16.09 -3.90 -16.07
C GLY A 168 15.14 -5.12 -16.13
N GLY A 169 15.58 -6.18 -16.82
CA GLY A 169 14.85 -7.44 -17.06
C GLY A 169 14.87 -8.44 -15.88
N ASP A 170 14.90 -9.76 -16.13
CA ASP A 170 14.73 -10.77 -15.06
C ASP A 170 15.75 -10.69 -13.92
N ASP A 171 17.05 -10.54 -14.26
CA ASP A 171 18.16 -10.47 -13.29
C ASP A 171 18.07 -9.27 -12.32
N SER A 172 17.13 -8.36 -12.56
CA SER A 172 16.89 -7.16 -11.78
C SER A 172 15.96 -7.38 -10.58
N ILE A 173 15.29 -8.55 -10.52
CA ILE A 173 14.39 -8.97 -9.44
C ILE A 173 15.08 -10.04 -8.59
N PRO A 174 15.34 -9.78 -7.31
CA PRO A 174 15.98 -10.74 -6.43
C PRO A 174 15.15 -12.03 -6.26
N SER A 175 15.84 -13.16 -6.09
CA SER A 175 15.19 -14.43 -5.79
C SER A 175 14.36 -14.35 -4.52
N GLY A 176 13.10 -14.78 -4.61
CA GLY A 176 12.15 -14.75 -3.48
C GLY A 176 11.54 -13.37 -3.22
N PHE A 177 11.78 -12.38 -4.10
CA PHE A 177 11.10 -11.10 -4.04
C PHE A 177 9.59 -11.28 -4.28
N SER A 178 8.77 -10.72 -3.39
CA SER A 178 7.32 -10.66 -3.54
C SER A 178 6.78 -9.36 -2.96
N LEU A 179 5.83 -8.75 -3.67
CA LEU A 179 5.25 -7.47 -3.32
C LEU A 179 3.72 -7.58 -3.18
N THR A 180 3.21 -7.11 -2.05
CA THR A 180 1.78 -6.87 -1.85
C THR A 180 1.52 -5.37 -1.86
N LEU A 181 0.49 -4.92 -2.58
CA LEU A 181 0.07 -3.52 -2.58
C LEU A 181 -1.25 -3.37 -1.83
N VAL A 182 -1.32 -2.37 -0.97
CA VAL A 182 -2.50 -2.05 -0.17
C VAL A 182 -2.83 -0.57 -0.38
N GLY A 183 -4.00 -0.27 -0.93
CA GLY A 183 -4.53 1.08 -1.03
C GLY A 183 -5.67 1.23 -0.05
N PHE A 184 -5.61 2.25 0.81
CA PHE A 184 -6.72 2.60 1.70
C PHE A 184 -7.32 3.94 1.30
N SER A 185 -8.66 4.00 1.22
CA SER A 185 -9.39 5.24 0.93
C SER A 185 -8.85 5.90 -0.34
N LYS A 186 -8.30 7.11 -0.23
CA LYS A 186 -7.62 7.81 -1.32
C LYS A 186 -6.48 7.02 -1.95
N GLY A 187 -5.73 6.22 -1.19
CA GLY A 187 -4.63 5.38 -1.70
C GLY A 187 -5.07 4.37 -2.76
N CYS A 188 -6.36 4.02 -2.82
CA CYS A 188 -6.90 3.15 -3.88
C CYS A 188 -6.73 3.74 -5.28
N VAL A 189 -6.60 5.07 -5.43
CA VAL A 189 -6.35 5.68 -6.76
C VAL A 189 -5.02 5.23 -7.36
N VAL A 190 -4.02 4.92 -6.53
CA VAL A 190 -2.75 4.36 -7.00
C VAL A 190 -2.96 2.95 -7.54
N LEU A 191 -3.76 2.12 -6.86
CA LEU A 191 -4.06 0.76 -7.32
C LEU A 191 -4.90 0.79 -8.61
N ASN A 192 -5.87 1.71 -8.70
CA ASN A 192 -6.64 1.90 -9.93
C ASN A 192 -5.71 2.24 -11.10
N GLN A 193 -4.76 3.17 -10.90
CA GLN A 193 -3.77 3.53 -11.93
C GLN A 193 -2.88 2.34 -12.32
N ILE A 194 -2.37 1.57 -11.34
CA ILE A 194 -1.63 0.33 -11.59
C ILE A 194 -2.43 -0.65 -12.45
N VAL A 195 -3.74 -0.76 -12.21
CA VAL A 195 -4.63 -1.61 -13.00
C VAL A 195 -4.78 -1.09 -14.44
N TYR A 196 -4.94 0.22 -14.64
CA TYR A 196 -4.97 0.85 -15.97
C TYR A 196 -3.67 0.65 -16.77
N GLU A 197 -2.53 0.63 -16.09
CA GLU A 197 -1.21 0.43 -16.70
C GLU A 197 -0.85 -1.04 -16.96
N LEU A 198 -1.56 -1.98 -16.33
CA LEU A 198 -1.15 -3.38 -16.22
C LEU A 198 -0.88 -4.05 -17.58
N ALA A 199 -1.70 -3.77 -18.58
CA ALA A 199 -1.56 -4.34 -19.92
C ALA A 199 -0.20 -4.02 -20.54
N GLY A 200 0.19 -2.73 -20.50
CA GLY A 200 1.45 -2.28 -21.06
C GLY A 200 2.64 -2.70 -20.21
N ALA A 201 2.53 -2.62 -18.88
CA ALA A 201 3.59 -3.04 -17.97
C ALA A 201 3.93 -4.54 -18.08
N ARG A 202 2.94 -5.39 -18.37
CA ARG A 202 3.17 -6.83 -18.63
C ARG A 202 3.83 -7.08 -19.99
N ALA A 203 3.60 -6.19 -20.96
CA ALA A 203 4.18 -6.29 -22.30
C ALA A 203 5.59 -5.69 -22.38
N ASP A 204 5.95 -4.78 -21.47
CA ASP A 204 7.29 -4.17 -21.40
C ASP A 204 8.31 -5.18 -20.83
N PRO A 205 9.36 -5.57 -21.60
CA PRO A 205 10.42 -6.46 -21.12
C PRO A 205 11.14 -5.96 -19.85
N ASP A 206 11.26 -4.64 -19.70
CA ASP A 206 11.93 -4.01 -18.55
C ASP A 206 11.01 -3.91 -17.32
N MET A 207 9.74 -4.27 -17.42
CA MET A 207 8.78 -4.15 -16.31
C MET A 207 8.07 -5.46 -15.99
N CYS A 208 7.90 -6.35 -16.97
CA CYS A 208 7.06 -7.54 -16.82
C CYS A 208 7.49 -8.48 -15.66
N HIS A 209 8.78 -8.56 -15.36
CA HIS A 209 9.29 -9.35 -14.22
C HIS A 209 8.94 -8.72 -12.87
N PHE A 210 9.03 -7.39 -12.76
CA PHE A 210 8.57 -6.67 -11.57
C PHE A 210 7.05 -6.83 -11.39
N VAL A 211 6.26 -6.69 -12.46
CA VAL A 211 4.80 -6.87 -12.41
C VAL A 211 4.43 -8.27 -11.91
N ARG A 212 5.12 -9.31 -12.38
CA ARG A 212 4.90 -10.71 -11.94
C ARG A 212 5.21 -10.97 -10.48
N SER A 213 6.04 -10.13 -9.84
CA SER A 213 6.35 -10.24 -8.42
C SER A 213 5.26 -9.67 -7.50
N ILE A 214 4.27 -8.97 -8.06
CA ILE A 214 3.12 -8.48 -7.31
C ILE A 214 2.16 -9.64 -7.09
N SER A 215 2.01 -10.07 -5.84
CA SER A 215 1.20 -11.24 -5.45
C SER A 215 -0.22 -10.90 -5.07
N ASP A 216 -0.43 -9.73 -4.45
CA ASP A 216 -1.73 -9.32 -3.91
C ASP A 216 -1.98 -7.82 -4.09
N LEU A 217 -3.23 -7.48 -4.38
CA LEU A 217 -3.76 -6.11 -4.39
C LEU A 217 -4.95 -6.02 -3.43
N TYR A 218 -4.85 -5.15 -2.43
CA TYR A 218 -5.91 -4.88 -1.46
C TYR A 218 -6.46 -3.48 -1.65
N TRP A 219 -7.74 -3.38 -2.04
CA TRP A 219 -8.52 -2.16 -1.97
C TRP A 219 -9.25 -2.13 -0.64
N LEU A 220 -8.89 -1.17 0.21
CA LEU A 220 -9.48 -0.96 1.53
C LEU A 220 -10.32 0.32 1.50
N ASP A 221 -11.63 0.14 1.39
CA ASP A 221 -12.66 1.17 1.47
C ASP A 221 -12.37 2.38 0.58
N GLY A 222 -12.14 2.11 -0.70
CA GLY A 222 -11.72 3.12 -1.68
C GLY A 222 -12.72 4.27 -1.82
N GLY A 223 -12.19 5.50 -1.78
CA GLY A 223 -12.98 6.73 -1.83
C GLY A 223 -12.12 7.94 -2.21
N HIS A 224 -12.71 8.90 -2.92
CA HIS A 224 -12.09 10.19 -3.24
C HIS A 224 -13.17 11.24 -3.59
N PRO A 225 -12.87 12.55 -3.54
CA PRO A 225 -13.79 13.66 -3.87
C PRO A 225 -14.20 13.75 -5.36
N GLY A 226 -13.83 12.79 -6.21
CA GLY A 226 -14.26 12.77 -7.61
C GLY A 226 -15.66 12.18 -7.76
N GLY A 227 -16.30 12.41 -8.91
CA GLY A 227 -17.67 11.95 -9.18
C GLY A 227 -17.78 10.57 -9.85
N SER A 228 -16.65 9.91 -10.12
CA SER A 228 -16.53 8.62 -10.81
C SER A 228 -15.12 8.07 -10.63
N GLU A 229 -14.91 6.83 -11.08
CA GLU A 229 -13.60 6.14 -11.09
C GLU A 229 -13.03 5.85 -9.70
N THR A 230 -13.92 5.74 -8.71
CA THR A 230 -13.56 5.26 -7.38
C THR A 230 -13.17 3.78 -7.44
N TRP A 231 -13.86 3.02 -8.29
CA TRP A 231 -13.47 1.66 -8.68
C TRP A 231 -13.32 1.56 -10.19
N VAL A 232 -12.37 0.72 -10.65
CA VAL A 232 -12.15 0.50 -12.07
C VAL A 232 -13.37 -0.19 -12.68
N THR A 233 -14.00 0.42 -13.69
CA THR A 233 -15.16 -0.17 -14.38
C THR A 233 -14.88 -0.49 -15.84
N ASN A 234 -13.70 -0.12 -16.35
CA ASN A 234 -13.31 -0.40 -17.73
C ASN A 234 -13.07 -1.90 -17.94
N LYS A 235 -13.98 -2.56 -18.67
CA LYS A 235 -13.94 -4.01 -18.90
C LYS A 235 -12.66 -4.51 -19.57
N ARG A 236 -12.03 -3.71 -20.44
CA ARG A 236 -10.76 -4.10 -21.10
C ARG A 236 -9.63 -4.16 -20.07
N VAL A 237 -9.57 -3.16 -19.21
CA VAL A 237 -8.60 -3.08 -18.13
C VAL A 237 -8.82 -4.20 -17.11
N LEU A 238 -10.07 -4.47 -16.72
CA LEU A 238 -10.39 -5.57 -15.80
C LEU A 238 -10.09 -6.95 -16.38
N LYS A 239 -10.16 -7.13 -17.70
CA LYS A 239 -9.73 -8.38 -18.36
C LYS A 239 -8.23 -8.65 -18.17
N GLU A 240 -7.42 -7.60 -18.22
CA GLU A 240 -5.98 -7.71 -17.97
C GLU A 240 -5.70 -8.02 -16.50
N LEU A 241 -6.43 -7.39 -15.58
CA LEU A 241 -6.35 -7.70 -14.15
C LEU A 241 -6.76 -9.15 -13.85
N ALA A 242 -7.91 -9.60 -14.36
CA ALA A 242 -8.40 -10.96 -14.14
C ALA A 242 -7.44 -12.05 -14.66
N SER A 243 -6.71 -11.77 -15.75
CA SER A 243 -5.74 -12.71 -16.35
C SER A 243 -4.30 -12.54 -15.85
N SER A 244 -4.06 -11.67 -14.88
CA SER A 244 -2.72 -11.37 -14.36
C SER A 244 -2.19 -12.41 -13.38
N GLY A 245 -3.08 -13.16 -12.72
CA GLY A 245 -2.74 -14.10 -11.67
C GLY A 245 -2.54 -13.44 -10.29
N VAL A 246 -2.70 -12.12 -10.17
CA VAL A 246 -2.65 -11.42 -8.88
C VAL A 246 -3.90 -11.74 -8.05
N SER A 247 -3.72 -11.90 -6.74
CA SER A 247 -4.85 -12.02 -5.81
C SER A 247 -5.51 -10.66 -5.61
N ILE A 248 -6.84 -10.61 -5.73
CA ILE A 248 -7.63 -9.38 -5.68
C ILE A 248 -8.46 -9.41 -4.40
N HIS A 249 -8.30 -8.39 -3.56
CA HIS A 249 -9.02 -8.28 -2.29
C HIS A 249 -9.73 -6.93 -2.21
N ALA A 250 -11.04 -6.95 -2.06
CA ALA A 250 -11.89 -5.79 -1.92
C ALA A 250 -12.58 -5.79 -0.55
N HIS A 251 -12.19 -4.84 0.28
CA HIS A 251 -12.78 -4.63 1.59
C HIS A 251 -13.48 -3.28 1.57
N VAL A 252 -14.76 -3.25 1.93
CA VAL A 252 -15.56 -2.01 1.90
C VAL A 252 -16.35 -1.88 3.19
N THR A 253 -16.79 -0.66 3.49
CA THR A 253 -17.69 -0.35 4.59
C THR A 253 -18.92 0.39 4.06
N PRO A 254 -20.06 0.36 4.78
CA PRO A 254 -21.22 1.17 4.44
C PRO A 254 -20.93 2.67 4.30
N TYR A 255 -19.85 3.18 4.90
CA TYR A 255 -19.45 4.59 4.80
C TYR A 255 -19.15 5.02 3.36
N GLU A 256 -18.50 4.16 2.57
CA GLU A 256 -18.22 4.45 1.15
C GLU A 256 -19.33 3.92 0.23
N VAL A 257 -19.69 2.64 0.35
CA VAL A 257 -20.54 2.00 -0.68
C VAL A 257 -22.04 2.21 -0.50
N CYS A 258 -22.49 2.65 0.68
CA CYS A 258 -23.91 2.91 0.97
C CYS A 258 -24.22 4.41 1.15
N ASP A 259 -23.30 5.31 0.83
CA ASP A 259 -23.53 6.76 0.89
C ASP A 259 -24.49 7.20 -0.24
N PRO A 260 -25.69 7.73 0.06
CA PRO A 260 -26.64 8.16 -0.96
C PRO A 260 -26.15 9.36 -1.76
N MET A 261 -25.30 10.22 -1.18
CA MET A 261 -24.71 11.37 -1.87
C MET A 261 -23.58 10.95 -2.82
N ARG A 262 -22.98 9.79 -2.57
CA ARG A 262 -21.89 9.20 -3.36
C ARG A 262 -22.26 7.83 -3.93
N ALA A 263 -23.52 7.66 -4.33
CA ALA A 263 -24.07 6.36 -4.73
C ALA A 263 -23.35 5.69 -5.91
N TRP A 264 -22.52 6.42 -6.69
CA TRP A 264 -21.68 5.80 -7.70
C TRP A 264 -20.62 4.87 -7.10
N VAL A 265 -20.10 5.15 -5.91
CA VAL A 265 -19.04 4.34 -5.27
C VAL A 265 -19.51 2.89 -5.10
N GLY A 266 -20.70 2.70 -4.52
CA GLY A 266 -21.30 1.37 -4.39
C GLY A 266 -21.63 0.70 -5.72
N ARG A 267 -22.09 1.47 -6.72
CA ARG A 267 -22.38 0.93 -8.07
C ARG A 267 -21.11 0.49 -8.79
N GLU A 268 -20.05 1.29 -8.73
CA GLU A 268 -18.76 0.99 -9.35
C GLU A 268 -18.10 -0.21 -8.66
N HIS A 269 -18.11 -0.28 -7.32
CA HIS A 269 -17.64 -1.45 -6.57
C HIS A 269 -18.38 -2.73 -7.01
N ALA A 270 -19.72 -2.70 -7.05
CA ALA A 270 -20.51 -3.84 -7.49
C ALA A 270 -20.18 -4.26 -8.93
N LEU A 271 -19.97 -3.28 -9.82
CA LEU A 271 -19.58 -3.54 -11.21
C LEU A 271 -18.16 -4.10 -11.33
N PHE A 272 -17.20 -3.59 -10.54
CA PHE A 272 -15.83 -4.07 -10.47
C PHE A 272 -15.79 -5.55 -10.10
N ILE A 273 -16.44 -5.93 -8.99
CA ILE A 273 -16.52 -7.33 -8.53
C ILE A 273 -17.20 -8.21 -9.57
N LYS A 274 -18.40 -7.82 -10.01
CA LYS A 274 -19.16 -8.62 -10.98
C LYS A 274 -18.39 -8.85 -12.26
N THR A 275 -17.73 -7.80 -12.79
CA THR A 275 -16.98 -7.91 -14.04
C THR A 275 -15.78 -8.84 -13.88
N LEU A 276 -15.06 -8.79 -12.75
CA LEU A 276 -13.95 -9.70 -12.47
C LEU A 276 -14.42 -11.16 -12.35
N GLU A 277 -15.53 -11.40 -11.65
CA GLU A 277 -16.15 -12.74 -11.55
C GLU A 277 -16.59 -13.27 -12.92
N ASP A 278 -17.26 -12.44 -13.73
CA ASP A 278 -17.67 -12.78 -15.10
C ASP A 278 -16.47 -13.09 -16.03
N LEU A 279 -15.30 -12.52 -15.73
CA LEU A 279 -14.04 -12.77 -16.44
C LEU A 279 -13.25 -13.97 -15.89
N GLY A 280 -13.78 -14.66 -14.87
CA GLY A 280 -13.19 -15.87 -14.29
C GLY A 280 -12.18 -15.63 -13.18
N ALA A 281 -12.04 -14.40 -12.67
CA ALA A 281 -11.28 -14.13 -11.46
C ALA A 281 -12.11 -14.45 -10.20
N CYS A 282 -11.42 -14.68 -9.08
CA CYS A 282 -12.04 -14.98 -7.78
C CYS A 282 -11.68 -13.91 -6.74
N PRO A 283 -12.17 -12.67 -6.86
CA PRO A 283 -11.85 -11.62 -5.90
C PRO A 283 -12.40 -11.97 -4.51
N SER A 284 -11.58 -11.81 -3.48
CA SER A 284 -12.06 -11.77 -2.09
C SER A 284 -12.87 -10.48 -1.89
N LYS A 285 -14.09 -10.59 -1.36
CA LYS A 285 -14.97 -9.44 -1.10
C LYS A 285 -15.53 -9.50 0.30
N LYS A 286 -15.40 -8.42 1.06
CA LYS A 286 -15.92 -8.29 2.43
C LYS A 286 -16.53 -6.91 2.65
N LEU A 287 -17.81 -6.88 3.00
CA LEU A 287 -18.47 -5.70 3.54
C LEU A 287 -18.34 -5.76 5.07
N HIS A 288 -17.61 -4.82 5.64
CA HIS A 288 -17.37 -4.76 7.09
C HIS A 288 -18.42 -3.89 7.76
N PHE A 289 -18.69 -4.17 9.03
CA PHE A 289 -19.54 -3.33 9.90
C PHE A 289 -20.97 -3.12 9.39
N GLU A 290 -21.55 -4.09 8.66
CA GLU A 290 -22.92 -4.00 8.11
C GLU A 290 -24.00 -3.65 9.14
N GLY A 291 -23.81 -4.06 10.40
CA GLY A 291 -24.73 -3.77 11.50
C GLY A 291 -24.52 -2.42 12.20
N GLU A 292 -23.51 -1.65 11.81
CA GLU A 292 -23.17 -0.36 12.42
C GLU A 292 -23.62 0.81 11.51
N PRO A 293 -24.03 1.96 12.07
CA PRO A 293 -24.24 3.16 11.28
C PRO A 293 -22.97 3.58 10.53
N PRO A 294 -23.07 3.97 9.24
CA PRO A 294 -21.91 4.41 8.46
C PRO A 294 -21.18 5.58 9.16
N SER A 295 -19.87 5.45 9.35
CA SER A 295 -19.06 6.49 10.00
C SER A 295 -17.63 6.53 9.46
N ILE A 296 -17.00 7.69 9.59
CA ILE A 296 -15.57 7.83 9.27
C ILE A 296 -14.71 6.97 10.23
N GLN A 297 -15.20 6.66 11.44
CA GLN A 297 -14.53 5.70 12.32
C GLN A 297 -14.55 4.28 11.74
N SER A 298 -15.70 3.80 11.23
CA SER A 298 -15.76 2.49 10.56
C SER A 298 -14.89 2.44 9.31
N HIS A 299 -14.80 3.55 8.57
CA HIS A 299 -13.91 3.70 7.42
C HIS A 299 -12.45 3.41 7.80
N PHE A 300 -11.90 4.07 8.83
CA PHE A 300 -10.53 3.80 9.29
C PHE A 300 -10.35 2.40 9.89
N ARG A 301 -11.34 1.91 10.66
CA ARG A 301 -11.30 0.59 11.31
C ARG A 301 -11.10 -0.57 10.32
N VAL A 302 -11.43 -0.38 9.04
CA VAL A 302 -11.15 -1.40 8.01
C VAL A 302 -9.67 -1.81 7.97
N ILE A 303 -8.74 -0.89 8.26
CA ILE A 303 -7.29 -1.14 8.26
C ILE A 303 -6.89 -2.19 9.32
N GLN A 304 -7.69 -2.34 10.38
CA GLN A 304 -7.43 -3.32 11.44
C GLN A 304 -8.04 -4.70 11.18
N GLU A 305 -9.07 -4.79 10.33
CA GLU A 305 -10.00 -5.95 10.30
C GLU A 305 -9.95 -6.77 8.98
N PHE A 306 -9.10 -6.38 8.02
CA PHE A 306 -9.01 -6.97 6.68
C PHE A 306 -8.08 -8.19 6.59
#